data_AF-A0AAU9GG11-F1
#
_entry.id   AF-A0AAU9GG11-F1
#
_cell.length_a   1.000
_cell.length_b   1.000
_cell.length_c   1.000
_cell.angle_alpha   90.00
_cell.angle_beta   90.00
_cell.angle_gamma   90.00
#
_symmetry.space_group_name_H-M   'P 1'
#
loop_
_entity.id
_entity.type
_entity.pdbx_description
1 polymer ?
#
loop_
_entity_poly.entity_id
_entity_poly.type
_entity_poly.pdbx_seq_one_letter_code
_entity_poly.pdbx_strand_id
1 'polypeptide(L)'
;MAFANILKRSLLSGLQLQGFGLQPPQSSVIGCGLLSSHQHRRGAAKWYPDPEFMKQFSGPVMYPDEVTSLWKVPPWNSKVTPVEKSVRNLTLNFGPQHPAAHGVLRLVLELDGETVMRADPHIGLLHRGTEKLIEYKTYTQALPYFDRLDYVSMMCNEQCYSLAVEKLLNIDVPLRAKYIRTLFAEITRILNHIMAVGTHALDVGALTPFFWLFEEREKMMEFYERVSGARMHAAYIRPGGVSLDMPLGLMDDIYEFASKFAERLDEVEDVLSTNRIWVQRTEDIGIVTADEALNYGFSGVMLRGSGIKWDLRKQQPYDAYHLVDFDVPIGTKGDCYDRYLCRIEEMRQSLRIIDQCLNQMPAGEIKTDDAKVTPPSRSEMKTSMEALIHHFKLFTQGFQVPPGATYTAIEAPKGEFGVYLVSDGSSRPYRCKIKAPGFAHLAALEKIGKQHMLADVVAIIGTLDVVFGEIDR
;
A
#
# COMPACT_ATOMS: atom_id res chain seq x y z
N MET A 1 23.74 -1.27 20.30
CA MET A 1 24.71 -0.18 20.08
C MET A 1 24.22 1.09 20.78
N ALA A 2 24.27 1.10 22.11
CA ALA A 2 23.83 2.23 22.92
C ALA A 2 24.76 2.31 24.13
N PHE A 3 25.97 2.88 23.97
CA PHE A 3 26.90 3.12 25.10
C PHE A 3 28.05 4.11 24.81
N ALA A 4 27.91 5.06 23.87
CA ALA A 4 29.07 5.85 23.40
C ALA A 4 28.99 7.38 23.55
N ASN A 5 28.00 7.97 24.25
CA ASN A 5 27.81 9.43 24.23
C ASN A 5 27.83 10.19 25.58
N ILE A 6 28.33 9.61 26.69
CA ILE A 6 28.28 10.29 28.01
C ILE A 6 29.65 10.69 28.60
N LEU A 7 30.79 10.37 27.98
CA LEU A 7 32.13 10.61 28.56
C LEU A 7 33.03 11.58 27.79
N LYS A 8 32.50 12.68 27.23
CA LYS A 8 33.31 13.66 26.49
C LYS A 8 33.09 15.13 26.85
N ARG A 9 32.64 15.44 28.07
CA ARG A 9 32.36 16.84 28.48
C ARG A 9 33.06 17.36 29.75
N SER A 10 33.96 16.62 30.39
CA SER A 10 34.50 17.07 31.69
C SER A 10 36.02 17.17 31.81
N LEU A 11 36.82 16.85 30.80
CA LEU A 11 38.27 16.94 30.92
C LEU A 11 38.84 17.57 29.65
N LEU A 12 39.26 18.82 29.76
CA LEU A 12 40.46 19.41 29.14
C LEU A 12 40.42 20.94 29.32
N SER A 13 40.38 21.37 30.58
CA SER A 13 41.06 22.59 30.99
C SER A 13 42.51 22.23 31.29
N GLY A 14 43.45 22.76 30.50
CA GLY A 14 44.86 22.78 30.88
C GLY A 14 45.82 22.13 29.88
N LEU A 15 46.85 22.92 29.55
CA LEU A 15 48.20 22.53 29.11
C LEU A 15 48.46 22.32 27.60
N GLN A 16 48.82 23.43 26.97
CA GLN A 16 50.16 23.73 26.41
C GLN A 16 51.02 22.58 25.81
N LEU A 17 51.49 22.88 24.59
CA LEU A 17 52.84 22.70 24.00
C LEU A 17 53.02 21.73 22.81
N GLN A 18 53.56 22.36 21.75
CA GLN A 18 54.58 21.88 20.80
C GLN A 18 54.17 20.94 19.66
N GLY A 19 54.50 21.38 18.43
CA GLY A 19 54.38 20.54 17.23
C GLY A 19 54.77 21.21 15.91
N PHE A 20 56.07 21.56 15.78
CA PHE A 20 56.89 21.56 14.55
C PHE A 20 56.50 22.37 13.30
N GLY A 21 57.41 23.28 12.94
CA GLY A 21 57.44 23.98 11.68
C GLY A 21 58.15 23.23 10.56
N LEU A 22 57.79 23.62 9.34
CA LEU A 22 58.50 23.33 8.09
C LEU A 22 58.61 24.65 7.32
N GLN A 23 59.84 25.13 7.15
CA GLN A 23 60.20 26.25 6.27
C GLN A 23 60.12 25.82 4.80
N PRO A 24 59.83 26.76 3.89
CA PRO A 24 60.80 27.05 2.81
C PRO A 24 60.78 28.53 2.36
N PRO A 25 61.58 28.96 1.36
CA PRO A 25 62.99 28.74 1.11
C PRO A 25 63.80 30.07 1.13
N GLN A 26 65.10 29.96 1.39
CA GLN A 26 66.07 31.06 1.33
C GLN A 26 66.27 31.54 -0.12
N SER A 27 66.03 32.83 -0.37
CA SER A 27 66.54 33.54 -1.55
C SER A 27 67.59 34.55 -1.12
N SER A 28 68.84 34.21 -1.43
CA SER A 28 70.05 35.02 -1.37
C SER A 28 69.87 36.38 -2.06
N VAL A 29 70.04 37.48 -1.32
CA VAL A 29 70.37 38.79 -1.90
C VAL A 29 71.84 39.07 -1.63
N ILE A 30 72.55 39.18 -2.74
CA ILE A 30 73.99 39.34 -2.91
C ILE A 30 74.48 40.61 -2.22
N GLY A 31 75.58 40.48 -1.47
CA GLY A 31 76.36 41.62 -1.01
C GLY A 31 77.06 42.29 -2.20
N CYS A 32 76.98 43.61 -2.27
CA CYS A 32 77.92 44.43 -3.01
C CYS A 32 78.40 45.54 -2.06
N GLY A 33 79.66 45.42 -1.63
CA GLY A 33 80.31 46.41 -0.79
C GLY A 33 80.72 47.64 -1.60
N LEU A 34 80.66 48.80 -0.97
CA LEU A 34 81.49 49.95 -1.33
C LEU A 34 81.96 50.65 -0.06
N LEU A 35 83.26 50.94 -0.09
CA LEU A 35 84.12 51.38 0.98
C LEU A 35 83.81 52.79 1.50
N SER A 36 84.28 52.98 2.74
CA SER A 36 84.79 54.22 3.33
C SER A 36 83.85 55.41 3.47
N SER A 37 83.40 55.61 4.70
CA SER A 37 83.85 56.79 5.45
C SER A 37 83.65 56.51 6.93
N HIS A 38 84.75 56.43 7.69
CA HIS A 38 84.70 56.52 9.15
C HIS A 38 84.17 57.91 9.53
N GLN A 39 82.86 58.03 9.66
CA GLN A 39 82.25 59.02 10.52
C GLN A 39 81.88 58.31 11.81
N HIS A 40 82.45 58.76 12.92
CA HIS A 40 81.90 58.51 14.25
C HIS A 40 80.48 59.10 14.33
N ARG A 41 79.49 58.38 13.78
CA ARG A 41 78.10 58.56 14.17
C ARG A 41 77.94 57.78 15.46
N ARG A 42 77.54 58.49 16.53
CA ARG A 42 76.99 57.87 17.73
C ARG A 42 76.05 56.75 17.28
N GLY A 43 76.31 55.52 17.70
CA GLY A 43 75.55 54.33 17.31
C GLY A 43 74.13 54.37 17.84
N ALA A 44 73.30 55.23 17.27
CA ALA A 44 71.86 55.21 17.46
C ALA A 44 71.29 54.27 16.41
N ALA A 45 70.81 53.10 16.83
CA ALA A 45 70.01 52.24 15.97
C ALA A 45 68.81 53.06 15.46
N LYS A 46 68.56 53.05 14.14
CA LYS A 46 67.37 53.70 13.57
C LYS A 46 66.15 53.01 14.14
N TRP A 47 65.21 53.77 14.71
CA TRP A 47 64.02 53.19 15.31
C TRP A 47 63.19 52.48 14.23
N TYR A 48 62.89 51.21 14.48
CA TYR A 48 61.92 50.43 13.72
C TYR A 48 60.69 50.24 14.59
N PRO A 49 59.49 50.24 14.00
CA PRO A 49 58.28 50.00 14.77
C PRO A 49 58.29 48.61 15.38
N ASP A 50 58.20 48.57 16.70
CA ASP A 50 58.09 47.34 17.47
C ASP A 50 56.72 46.66 17.22
N PRO A 51 56.56 45.36 17.53
CA PRO A 51 55.29 44.66 17.35
C PRO A 51 54.10 45.33 18.05
N GLU A 52 54.32 46.06 19.14
CA GLU A 52 53.31 46.85 19.84
C GLU A 52 52.84 48.05 19.02
N PHE A 53 53.76 48.73 18.34
CA PHE A 53 53.43 49.83 17.44
C PHE A 53 52.62 49.34 16.23
N MET A 54 52.98 48.19 15.64
CA MET A 54 52.24 47.62 14.51
C MET A 54 50.83 47.13 14.90
N LYS A 55 50.63 46.69 16.14
CA LYS A 55 49.30 46.28 16.63
C LYS A 55 48.30 47.43 16.66
N GLN A 56 48.75 48.66 16.89
CA GLN A 56 47.88 49.85 16.88
C GLN A 56 47.20 50.08 15.52
N PHE A 57 47.81 49.62 14.42
CA PHE A 57 47.28 49.74 13.04
C PHE A 57 46.53 48.49 12.57
N SER A 58 46.47 47.43 13.39
CA SER A 58 45.88 46.14 13.01
C SER A 58 44.40 45.99 13.39
N GLY A 59 43.83 47.00 14.04
CA GLY A 59 42.44 47.04 14.46
C GLY A 59 41.46 47.32 13.31
N PRO A 60 40.15 47.12 13.53
CA PRO A 60 39.12 47.47 12.55
C PRO A 60 39.01 48.98 12.31
N VAL A 61 39.41 49.79 13.29
CA VAL A 61 39.43 51.26 13.27
C VAL A 61 40.69 51.74 14.00
N MET A 62 41.24 52.89 13.59
CA MET A 62 42.46 53.47 14.19
C MET A 62 42.26 53.99 15.62
N TYR A 63 41.06 54.46 15.96
CA TYR A 63 40.69 54.97 17.27
C TYR A 63 39.42 54.24 17.75
N PRO A 64 39.55 53.32 18.72
CA PRO A 64 38.39 52.59 19.24
C PRO A 64 37.64 53.43 20.30
N ASP A 65 36.35 53.61 20.06
CA ASP A 65 35.35 54.16 20.98
C ASP A 65 34.53 53.00 21.58
N GLU A 66 33.66 53.27 22.58
CA GLU A 66 32.81 52.25 23.21
C GLU A 66 31.97 51.46 22.18
N VAL A 67 31.49 52.12 21.12
CA VAL A 67 30.68 51.51 20.05
C VAL A 67 31.54 50.75 19.04
N THR A 68 32.69 51.29 18.64
CA THR A 68 33.55 50.69 17.60
C THR A 68 34.41 49.55 18.14
N SER A 69 34.52 49.40 19.46
CA SER A 69 35.15 48.26 20.12
C SER A 69 34.49 46.90 19.81
N LEU A 70 33.20 46.91 19.41
CA LEU A 70 32.44 45.71 19.03
C LEU A 70 32.77 45.21 17.62
N TRP A 71 33.46 46.01 16.80
CA TRP A 71 33.75 45.67 15.42
C TRP A 71 34.89 44.65 15.36
N LYS A 72 34.75 43.64 14.51
CA LYS A 72 35.78 42.64 14.25
C LYS A 72 36.45 42.97 12.92
N VAL A 73 37.76 42.74 12.84
CA VAL A 73 38.49 42.84 11.57
C VAL A 73 37.85 41.87 10.58
N PRO A 74 37.53 42.30 9.35
CA PRO A 74 36.96 41.41 8.35
C PRO A 74 37.94 40.26 8.05
N PRO A 75 37.42 39.07 7.73
CA PRO A 75 38.28 37.95 7.37
C PRO A 75 39.13 38.31 6.14
N TRP A 76 40.40 37.90 6.14
CA TRP A 76 41.39 38.25 5.10
C TRP A 76 40.99 37.83 3.68
N ASN A 77 40.14 36.81 3.56
CA ASN A 77 39.62 36.30 2.29
C ASN A 77 38.32 37.01 1.82
N SER A 78 37.87 38.04 2.56
CA SER A 78 36.62 38.78 2.33
C SER A 78 35.35 37.93 2.28
N LYS A 79 35.44 36.64 2.63
CA LYS A 79 34.30 35.71 2.69
C LYS A 79 33.84 35.62 4.12
N VAL A 80 32.69 36.23 4.40
CA VAL A 80 31.96 35.94 5.62
C VAL A 80 31.50 34.49 5.54
N THR A 81 31.82 33.67 6.54
CA THR A 81 31.26 32.31 6.62
C THR A 81 29.75 32.45 6.62
N PRO A 82 29.04 31.92 5.59
CA PRO A 82 27.60 32.03 5.57
C PRO A 82 27.08 31.35 6.84
N VAL A 83 26.17 32.03 7.53
CA VAL A 83 25.45 31.39 8.63
C VAL A 83 24.55 30.35 7.98
N GLU A 84 24.97 29.09 8.01
CA GLU A 84 24.16 27.96 7.56
C GLU A 84 22.91 27.89 8.45
N LYS A 85 21.84 28.53 8.00
CA LYS A 85 20.52 28.32 8.59
C LYS A 85 20.05 26.98 8.07
N SER A 86 19.91 25.99 8.94
CA SER A 86 19.24 24.75 8.58
C SER A 86 17.79 25.08 8.22
N VAL A 87 17.47 24.95 6.93
CA VAL A 87 16.09 25.02 6.47
C VAL A 87 15.37 23.83 7.10
N ARG A 88 14.29 24.09 7.83
CA ARG A 88 13.45 23.03 8.39
C ARG A 88 12.35 22.76 7.38
N ASN A 89 12.27 21.50 6.95
CA ASN A 89 11.18 21.03 6.11
C ASN A 89 9.85 21.23 6.83
N LEU A 90 8.80 21.54 6.06
CA LEU A 90 7.47 21.74 6.60
C LEU A 90 6.85 20.38 6.86
N THR A 91 6.43 20.13 8.09
CA THR A 91 5.69 18.92 8.46
C THR A 91 4.19 19.18 8.31
N LEU A 92 3.56 18.54 7.33
CA LEU A 92 2.12 18.62 7.09
C LEU A 92 1.44 17.37 7.59
N ASN A 93 0.45 17.54 8.46
CA ASN A 93 -0.42 16.46 8.89
C ASN A 93 -1.64 16.39 7.97
N PHE A 94 -1.63 15.42 7.07
CA PHE A 94 -2.82 15.05 6.32
C PHE A 94 -3.70 14.22 7.26
N GLY A 95 -4.69 14.88 7.84
CA GLY A 95 -5.50 14.34 8.92
C GLY A 95 -6.47 13.24 8.49
N PRO A 96 -7.03 12.49 9.45
CA PRO A 96 -7.96 11.40 9.20
C PRO A 96 -9.27 11.84 8.52
N GLN A 97 -9.60 13.12 8.57
CA GLN A 97 -10.79 13.70 7.95
C GLN A 97 -10.39 14.46 6.69
N HIS A 98 -10.16 13.72 5.60
CA HIS A 98 -9.91 14.27 4.28
C HIS A 98 -10.58 13.38 3.21
N PRO A 99 -11.25 13.95 2.18
CA PRO A 99 -11.91 13.15 1.14
C PRO A 99 -10.99 12.14 0.45
N ALA A 100 -9.81 12.58 0.01
CA ALA A 100 -8.80 11.73 -0.64
C ALA A 100 -8.12 10.68 0.28
N ALA A 101 -8.48 10.64 1.58
CA ALA A 101 -7.98 9.61 2.48
C ALA A 101 -8.83 8.32 2.41
N HIS A 102 -9.93 8.27 1.62
CA HIS A 102 -10.83 7.13 1.45
C HIS A 102 -11.12 6.33 2.72
N GLY A 103 -11.53 7.04 3.76
CA GLY A 103 -11.72 6.49 5.09
C GLY A 103 -10.94 7.30 6.11
N VAL A 104 -10.07 6.62 6.87
CA VAL A 104 -9.41 7.21 8.04
C VAL A 104 -7.91 6.92 7.96
N LEU A 105 -7.19 7.77 7.23
CA LEU A 105 -5.73 7.71 7.12
C LEU A 105 -5.11 8.99 7.67
N ARG A 106 -4.06 8.86 8.48
CA ARG A 106 -3.24 10.00 8.90
C ARG A 106 -1.88 9.89 8.21
N LEU A 107 -1.58 10.78 7.26
CA LEU A 107 -0.24 10.88 6.66
C LEU A 107 0.51 12.06 7.26
N VAL A 108 1.71 11.82 7.76
CA VAL A 108 2.65 12.89 8.14
C VAL A 108 3.62 13.04 6.98
N LEU A 109 3.52 14.16 6.27
CA LEU A 109 4.37 14.47 5.12
C LEU A 109 5.45 15.47 5.55
N GLU A 110 6.70 15.18 5.25
CA GLU A 110 7.79 16.15 5.31
C GLU A 110 8.00 16.73 3.91
N LEU A 111 7.71 18.03 3.76
CA LEU A 111 7.73 18.73 2.48
C LEU A 111 8.94 19.68 2.41
N ASP A 112 9.59 19.70 1.25
CA ASP A 112 10.48 20.76 0.83
C ASP A 112 9.79 21.56 -0.28
N GLY A 113 9.21 22.71 0.09
CA GLY A 113 8.28 23.44 -0.77
C GLY A 113 7.02 22.62 -1.07
N GLU A 114 6.83 22.24 -2.33
CA GLU A 114 5.73 21.39 -2.80
C GLU A 114 6.11 19.91 -2.92
N THR A 115 7.41 19.61 -2.86
CA THR A 115 7.94 18.26 -3.08
C THR A 115 7.96 17.45 -1.78
N VAL A 116 7.51 16.20 -1.87
CA VAL A 116 7.46 15.28 -0.75
C VAL A 116 8.81 14.60 -0.58
N MET A 117 9.44 14.83 0.58
CA MET A 117 10.73 14.22 0.92
C MET A 117 10.55 12.89 1.66
N ARG A 118 9.52 12.83 2.50
CA ARG A 118 9.17 11.66 3.32
C ARG A 118 7.67 11.65 3.58
N ALA A 119 7.07 10.46 3.53
CA ALA A 119 5.66 10.25 3.83
C ALA A 119 5.50 9.10 4.83
N ASP A 120 5.03 9.42 6.03
CA ASP A 120 4.83 8.46 7.11
C ASP A 120 3.32 8.19 7.28
N PRO A 121 2.80 7.04 6.81
CA PRO A 121 1.42 6.65 7.03
C PRO A 121 1.20 6.08 8.44
N HIS A 122 0.43 6.80 9.26
CA HIS A 122 -0.09 6.27 10.51
C HIS A 122 -1.43 5.58 10.27
N ILE A 123 -1.41 4.27 10.48
CA ILE A 123 -2.55 3.36 10.40
C ILE A 123 -2.98 2.89 11.79
N GLY A 124 -4.04 2.08 11.87
CA GLY A 124 -4.57 1.51 13.10
C GLY A 124 -5.80 2.23 13.66
N LEU A 125 -6.30 3.26 12.96
CA LEU A 125 -7.48 4.01 13.38
C LEU A 125 -8.77 3.18 13.23
N LEU A 126 -8.75 2.16 12.37
CA LEU A 126 -9.86 1.23 12.17
C LEU A 126 -9.53 -0.18 12.70
N HIS A 127 -8.49 -0.32 13.53
CA HIS A 127 -8.10 -1.64 14.07
C HIS A 127 -9.15 -2.14 15.06
N ARG A 128 -9.76 -3.30 14.74
CA ARG A 128 -10.87 -3.89 15.50
C ARG A 128 -10.49 -5.17 16.25
N GLY A 129 -9.23 -5.58 16.22
CA GLY A 129 -8.77 -6.85 16.82
C GLY A 129 -9.47 -8.07 16.21
N THR A 130 -9.73 -8.04 14.90
CA THR A 130 -10.49 -9.06 14.16
C THR A 130 -9.86 -10.44 14.29
N GLU A 131 -8.54 -10.54 14.10
CA GLU A 131 -7.80 -11.80 14.24
C GLU A 131 -7.94 -12.38 15.65
N LYS A 132 -8.04 -11.53 16.68
CA LYS A 132 -8.22 -11.97 18.06
C LYS A 132 -9.65 -12.45 18.34
N LEU A 133 -10.65 -11.79 17.75
CA LEU A 133 -12.04 -12.21 17.87
C LEU A 133 -12.29 -13.55 17.17
N ILE A 134 -11.57 -13.84 16.08
CA ILE A 134 -11.67 -15.11 15.35
C ILE A 134 -11.25 -16.29 16.25
N GLU A 135 -10.19 -16.14 17.07
CA GLU A 135 -9.72 -17.20 17.99
C GLU A 135 -10.78 -17.66 19.01
N TYR A 136 -11.76 -16.80 19.34
CA TYR A 136 -12.82 -17.13 20.29
C TYR A 136 -14.08 -17.71 19.64
N LYS A 137 -14.18 -17.73 18.30
CA LYS A 137 -15.37 -18.17 17.56
C LYS A 137 -15.13 -19.47 16.82
N THR A 138 -16.21 -20.15 16.42
CA THR A 138 -16.12 -21.33 15.55
C THR A 138 -15.86 -20.92 14.09
N TYR A 139 -15.45 -21.87 13.24
CA TYR A 139 -15.15 -21.58 11.83
C TYR A 139 -16.32 -20.93 11.08
N THR A 140 -17.55 -21.38 11.32
CA THR A 140 -18.76 -20.82 10.69
C THR A 140 -19.12 -19.44 11.23
N GLN A 141 -18.90 -19.20 12.52
CA GLN A 141 -19.13 -17.90 13.16
C GLN A 141 -18.03 -16.87 12.82
N ALA A 142 -16.85 -17.34 12.44
CA ALA A 142 -15.73 -16.50 12.04
C ALA A 142 -15.85 -16.00 10.59
N LEU A 143 -16.57 -16.72 9.72
CA LEU A 143 -16.77 -16.37 8.30
C LEU A 143 -17.14 -14.88 8.08
N PRO A 144 -18.14 -14.30 8.78
CA PRO A 144 -18.57 -12.92 8.49
C PRO A 144 -17.54 -11.84 8.86
N TYR A 145 -16.44 -12.18 9.53
CA TYR A 145 -15.34 -11.24 9.69
C TYR A 145 -14.66 -10.98 8.36
N PHE A 146 -14.52 -11.98 7.49
CA PHE A 146 -13.85 -11.86 6.20
C PHE A 146 -14.58 -10.92 5.24
N ASP A 147 -15.92 -10.93 5.25
CA ASP A 147 -16.78 -10.03 4.47
C ASP A 147 -16.58 -8.54 4.86
N ARG A 148 -16.06 -8.28 6.07
CA ARG A 148 -15.94 -6.94 6.69
C ARG A 148 -14.52 -6.39 6.72
N LEU A 149 -13.54 -7.17 6.23
CA LEU A 149 -12.15 -6.75 6.08
C LEU A 149 -12.06 -5.83 4.86
N ASP A 150 -11.92 -6.40 3.67
CA ASP A 150 -12.18 -5.67 2.43
C ASP A 150 -13.69 -5.69 2.16
N TYR A 151 -14.35 -4.63 2.61
CA TYR A 151 -15.80 -4.46 2.50
C TYR A 151 -16.26 -4.13 1.08
N VAL A 152 -15.35 -4.07 0.09
CA VAL A 152 -15.68 -3.93 -1.33
C VAL A 152 -15.63 -5.28 -2.04
N SER A 153 -14.75 -6.20 -1.62
CA SER A 153 -14.66 -7.56 -2.19
C SER A 153 -15.08 -8.68 -1.22
N MET A 154 -16.36 -8.67 -0.85
CA MET A 154 -16.93 -9.54 0.19
C MET A 154 -16.78 -11.04 -0.16
N MET A 155 -17.28 -11.47 -1.33
CA MET A 155 -17.28 -12.89 -1.72
C MET A 155 -15.86 -13.42 -1.95
N CYS A 156 -14.93 -12.62 -2.48
CA CYS A 156 -13.54 -13.04 -2.63
C CYS A 156 -12.92 -13.37 -1.28
N ASN A 157 -13.16 -12.56 -0.25
CA ASN A 157 -12.62 -12.84 1.09
C ASN A 157 -13.25 -14.11 1.69
N GLU A 158 -14.57 -14.29 1.53
CA GLU A 158 -15.27 -15.53 1.92
C GLU A 158 -14.68 -16.75 1.21
N GLN A 159 -14.37 -16.63 -0.08
CA GLN A 159 -13.76 -17.67 -0.90
C GLN A 159 -12.37 -18.04 -0.41
N CYS A 160 -11.50 -17.06 -0.11
CA CYS A 160 -10.17 -17.35 0.41
C CYS A 160 -10.22 -18.12 1.73
N TYR A 161 -11.09 -17.69 2.64
CA TYR A 161 -11.27 -18.36 3.92
C TYR A 161 -11.87 -19.77 3.74
N SER A 162 -12.85 -19.93 2.86
CA SER A 162 -13.48 -21.23 2.59
C SER A 162 -12.47 -22.21 1.99
N LEU A 163 -11.64 -21.76 1.04
CA LEU A 163 -10.55 -22.57 0.48
C LEU A 163 -9.50 -22.94 1.53
N ALA A 164 -9.18 -22.04 2.47
CA ALA A 164 -8.25 -22.32 3.58
C ALA A 164 -8.76 -23.47 4.46
N VAL A 165 -10.05 -23.43 4.81
CA VAL A 165 -10.70 -24.44 5.64
C VAL A 165 -10.91 -25.75 4.87
N GLU A 166 -11.29 -25.68 3.59
CA GLU A 166 -11.45 -26.86 2.71
C GLU A 166 -10.14 -27.62 2.53
N LYS A 167 -9.02 -26.91 2.36
CA LYS A 167 -7.69 -27.54 2.31
C LYS A 167 -7.28 -28.20 3.62
N LEU A 168 -7.71 -27.67 4.78
CA LEU A 168 -7.47 -28.34 6.08
C LEU A 168 -8.38 -29.54 6.30
N LEU A 169 -9.60 -29.49 5.78
CA LEU A 169 -10.58 -30.58 5.87
C LEU A 169 -10.34 -31.69 4.84
N ASN A 170 -9.54 -31.44 3.80
CA ASN A 170 -9.34 -32.33 2.65
C ASN A 170 -10.66 -32.73 1.96
N ILE A 171 -11.52 -31.73 1.69
CA ILE A 171 -12.80 -31.94 1.01
C ILE A 171 -12.80 -31.25 -0.34
N ASP A 172 -13.34 -31.94 -1.33
CA ASP A 172 -13.57 -31.38 -2.67
C ASP A 172 -14.99 -30.85 -2.81
N VAL A 173 -15.09 -29.60 -3.25
CA VAL A 173 -16.37 -28.93 -3.52
C VAL A 173 -16.96 -29.38 -4.88
N PRO A 174 -18.29 -29.56 -4.98
CA PRO A 174 -18.94 -29.96 -6.23
C PRO A 174 -18.74 -28.96 -7.36
N LEU A 175 -18.79 -29.44 -8.61
CA LEU A 175 -18.53 -28.64 -9.81
C LEU A 175 -19.44 -27.41 -9.91
N ARG A 176 -20.75 -27.56 -9.67
CA ARG A 176 -21.69 -26.44 -9.72
C ARG A 176 -21.32 -25.34 -8.72
N ALA A 177 -20.96 -25.69 -7.49
CA ALA A 177 -20.53 -24.72 -6.49
C ALA A 177 -19.23 -24.00 -6.89
N LYS A 178 -18.29 -24.69 -7.54
CA LYS A 178 -17.08 -24.06 -8.09
C LYS A 178 -17.41 -23.01 -9.16
N TYR A 179 -18.33 -23.32 -10.09
CA TYR A 179 -18.79 -22.35 -11.11
C TYR A 179 -19.54 -21.16 -10.50
N ILE A 180 -20.40 -21.39 -9.50
CA ILE A 180 -21.11 -20.32 -8.79
C ILE A 180 -20.10 -19.40 -8.08
N ARG A 181 -19.09 -19.98 -7.40
CA ARG A 181 -18.02 -19.20 -6.75
C ARG A 181 -17.22 -18.38 -7.75
N THR A 182 -16.83 -18.94 -8.89
CA THR A 182 -16.09 -18.19 -9.91
C THR A 182 -16.93 -17.07 -10.52
N LEU A 183 -18.21 -17.32 -10.78
CA LEU A 183 -19.14 -16.30 -11.30
C LEU A 183 -19.28 -15.13 -10.32
N PHE A 184 -19.57 -15.39 -9.04
CA PHE A 184 -19.69 -14.31 -8.05
C PHE A 184 -18.35 -13.65 -7.71
N ALA A 185 -17.23 -14.38 -7.79
CA ALA A 185 -15.91 -13.79 -7.62
C ALA A 185 -15.59 -12.77 -8.73
N GLU A 186 -15.97 -13.04 -9.97
CA GLU A 186 -15.77 -12.09 -11.08
C GLU A 186 -16.76 -10.92 -11.05
N ILE A 187 -18.02 -11.12 -10.62
CA ILE A 187 -18.93 -10.00 -10.29
C ILE A 187 -18.32 -9.13 -9.17
N THR A 188 -17.74 -9.76 -8.15
CA THR A 188 -17.04 -9.04 -7.08
C THR A 188 -15.84 -8.27 -7.60
N ARG A 189 -15.12 -8.82 -8.59
CA ARG A 189 -13.98 -8.16 -9.24
C ARG A 189 -14.42 -6.91 -9.98
N ILE A 190 -15.51 -6.99 -10.74
CA ILE A 190 -16.12 -5.82 -11.39
C ILE A 190 -16.54 -4.79 -10.34
N LEU A 191 -17.27 -5.19 -9.30
CA LEU A 191 -17.67 -4.29 -8.19
C LEU A 191 -16.49 -3.53 -7.57
N ASN A 192 -15.35 -4.21 -7.39
CA ASN A 192 -14.16 -3.60 -6.80
C ASN A 192 -13.43 -2.68 -7.78
N HIS A 193 -13.23 -3.08 -9.04
CA HIS A 193 -12.60 -2.22 -10.03
C HIS A 193 -13.43 -0.97 -10.36
N ILE A 194 -14.76 -1.07 -10.39
CA ILE A 194 -15.68 0.06 -10.49
C ILE A 194 -15.46 1.04 -9.32
N MET A 195 -15.36 0.52 -8.09
CA MET A 195 -15.06 1.35 -6.93
C MET A 195 -13.69 2.02 -7.07
N ALA A 196 -12.64 1.23 -7.36
CA ALA A 196 -11.27 1.72 -7.46
C ALA A 196 -11.09 2.78 -8.55
N VAL A 197 -11.63 2.56 -9.75
CA VAL A 197 -11.56 3.52 -10.86
C VAL A 197 -12.44 4.73 -10.59
N GLY A 198 -13.66 4.52 -10.06
CA GLY A 198 -14.59 5.59 -9.75
C GLY A 198 -14.08 6.54 -8.67
N THR A 199 -13.53 6.01 -7.58
CA THR A 199 -12.98 6.83 -6.47
C THR A 199 -11.66 7.48 -6.85
N HIS A 200 -10.78 6.79 -7.59
CA HIS A 200 -9.55 7.38 -8.12
C HIS A 200 -9.86 8.54 -9.07
N ALA A 201 -10.87 8.39 -9.95
CA ALA A 201 -11.33 9.47 -10.82
C ALA A 201 -11.86 10.66 -10.01
N LEU A 202 -12.67 10.39 -8.98
CA LEU A 202 -13.23 11.43 -8.09
C LEU A 202 -12.14 12.21 -7.37
N ASP A 203 -11.11 11.54 -6.86
CA ASP A 203 -10.00 12.16 -6.14
C ASP A 203 -9.14 13.07 -7.00
N VAL A 204 -8.91 12.68 -8.25
CA VAL A 204 -8.18 13.50 -9.22
C VAL A 204 -9.04 14.68 -9.70
N GLY A 205 -10.38 14.55 -9.61
CA GLY A 205 -11.35 15.62 -9.85
C GLY A 205 -12.44 15.33 -10.89
N ALA A 206 -12.46 14.13 -11.48
CA ALA A 206 -13.47 13.71 -12.44
C ALA A 206 -14.71 13.13 -11.72
N LEU A 207 -15.76 13.96 -11.60
CA LEU A 207 -16.96 13.62 -10.82
C LEU A 207 -17.96 12.72 -11.57
N THR A 208 -18.09 12.86 -12.88
CA THR A 208 -19.16 12.20 -13.65
C THR A 208 -19.01 10.68 -13.75
N PRO A 209 -17.82 10.09 -13.99
CA PRO A 209 -17.70 8.65 -14.15
C PRO A 209 -18.09 7.88 -12.87
N PHE A 210 -17.86 8.49 -11.70
CA PHE A 210 -18.23 7.92 -10.41
C PHE A 210 -19.73 7.61 -10.32
N PHE A 211 -20.59 8.54 -10.76
CA PHE A 211 -22.04 8.36 -10.69
C PHE A 211 -22.56 7.33 -11.70
N TRP A 212 -22.00 7.30 -12.91
CA TRP A 212 -22.37 6.31 -13.93
C TRP A 212 -22.00 4.89 -13.48
N LEU A 213 -20.78 4.74 -12.97
CA LEU A 213 -20.27 3.48 -12.46
C LEU A 213 -21.04 2.98 -11.23
N PHE A 214 -21.52 3.89 -10.37
CA PHE A 214 -22.30 3.50 -9.20
C PHE A 214 -23.73 3.06 -9.52
N GLU A 215 -24.31 3.50 -10.64
CA GLU A 215 -25.57 2.94 -11.14
C GLU A 215 -25.41 1.44 -11.47
N GLU A 216 -24.36 1.09 -12.20
CA GLU A 216 -24.06 -0.32 -12.53
C GLU A 216 -23.68 -1.12 -11.28
N ARG A 217 -23.00 -0.49 -10.32
CA ARG A 217 -22.70 -1.07 -9.01
C ARG A 217 -23.97 -1.45 -8.25
N GLU A 218 -25.01 -0.61 -8.30
CA GLU A 218 -26.29 -0.86 -7.64
C GLU A 218 -27.01 -2.08 -8.22
N LYS A 219 -27.01 -2.22 -9.56
CA LYS A 219 -27.58 -3.39 -10.26
C LYS A 219 -26.91 -4.69 -9.80
N MET A 220 -25.59 -4.69 -9.64
CA MET A 220 -24.86 -5.85 -9.12
C MET A 220 -25.16 -6.13 -7.64
N MET A 221 -25.44 -5.10 -6.82
CA MET A 221 -25.87 -5.30 -5.45
C MET A 221 -27.25 -5.95 -5.36
N GLU A 222 -28.13 -5.72 -6.34
CA GLU A 222 -29.41 -6.42 -6.45
C GLU A 222 -29.19 -7.93 -6.65
N PHE A 223 -28.19 -8.32 -7.45
CA PHE A 223 -27.82 -9.74 -7.58
C PHE A 223 -27.39 -10.34 -6.25
N TYR A 224 -26.64 -9.59 -5.43
CA TYR A 224 -26.20 -10.06 -4.11
C TYR A 224 -27.38 -10.22 -3.17
N GLU A 225 -28.30 -9.26 -3.21
CA GLU A 225 -29.53 -9.29 -2.43
C GLU A 225 -30.42 -10.47 -2.82
N ARG A 226 -30.59 -10.75 -4.11
CA ARG A 226 -31.41 -11.88 -4.58
C ARG A 226 -30.84 -13.24 -4.17
N VAL A 227 -29.51 -13.35 -4.10
CA VAL A 227 -28.82 -14.61 -3.80
C VAL A 227 -28.69 -14.87 -2.31
N SER A 228 -28.39 -13.84 -1.54
CA SER A 228 -28.06 -13.96 -0.10
C SER A 228 -29.09 -13.34 0.83
N GLY A 229 -29.91 -12.42 0.34
CA GLY A 229 -30.79 -11.56 1.13
C GLY A 229 -30.11 -10.29 1.68
N ALA A 230 -28.82 -10.10 1.43
CA ALA A 230 -28.06 -8.93 1.83
C ALA A 230 -27.38 -8.26 0.63
N ARG A 231 -27.35 -6.93 0.63
CA ARG A 231 -26.76 -6.14 -0.47
C ARG A 231 -25.23 -6.13 -0.49
N MET A 232 -24.58 -6.29 0.66
CA MET A 232 -23.12 -6.27 0.77
C MET A 232 -22.56 -7.51 1.46
N HIS A 233 -22.75 -7.62 2.78
CA HIS A 233 -22.22 -8.73 3.56
C HIS A 233 -23.12 -9.96 3.41
N ALA A 234 -22.77 -10.85 2.47
CA ALA A 234 -23.61 -11.94 2.01
C ALA A 234 -23.47 -13.23 2.84
N ALA A 235 -22.30 -13.52 3.42
CA ALA A 235 -22.00 -14.79 4.09
C ALA A 235 -22.47 -16.02 3.29
N TYR A 236 -22.26 -15.96 1.97
CA TYR A 236 -22.83 -16.84 0.97
C TYR A 236 -21.89 -17.99 0.61
N ILE A 237 -20.62 -17.69 0.37
CA ILE A 237 -19.58 -18.70 0.17
C ILE A 237 -19.18 -19.21 1.55
N ARG A 238 -19.29 -20.52 1.76
CA ARG A 238 -19.00 -21.17 3.04
C ARG A 238 -18.03 -22.31 2.85
N PRO A 239 -17.27 -22.71 3.89
CA PRO A 239 -16.52 -23.96 3.85
C PRO A 239 -17.45 -25.13 3.51
N GLY A 240 -17.15 -25.86 2.43
CA GLY A 240 -17.98 -26.95 1.89
C GLY A 240 -18.91 -26.55 0.74
N GLY A 241 -18.71 -25.38 0.12
CA GLY A 241 -19.42 -24.95 -1.08
C GLY A 241 -20.11 -23.59 -0.92
N VAL A 242 -21.40 -23.56 -1.18
CA VAL A 242 -22.19 -22.32 -1.16
C VAL A 242 -23.46 -22.51 -0.33
N SER A 243 -23.94 -21.43 0.31
CA SER A 243 -25.02 -21.48 1.31
C SER A 243 -26.37 -21.91 0.72
N LEU A 244 -26.76 -21.31 -0.41
CA LEU A 244 -28.03 -21.52 -1.11
C LEU A 244 -27.78 -21.57 -2.62
N ASP A 245 -28.65 -22.24 -3.39
CA ASP A 245 -28.57 -22.16 -4.85
C ASP A 245 -28.98 -20.77 -5.34
N MET A 246 -28.66 -20.47 -6.61
CA MET A 246 -29.17 -19.29 -7.28
C MET A 246 -30.70 -19.39 -7.49
N PRO A 247 -31.44 -18.31 -7.28
CA PRO A 247 -32.87 -18.28 -7.59
C PRO A 247 -33.12 -18.38 -9.10
N LEU A 248 -34.29 -18.92 -9.46
CA LEU A 248 -34.72 -19.05 -10.85
C LEU A 248 -34.78 -17.66 -11.53
N GLY A 249 -34.29 -17.58 -12.77
CA GLY A 249 -34.25 -16.36 -13.57
C GLY A 249 -33.04 -15.45 -13.36
N LEU A 250 -32.23 -15.66 -12.30
CA LEU A 250 -31.07 -14.79 -12.05
C LEU A 250 -30.01 -14.84 -13.15
N MET A 251 -29.82 -15.99 -13.78
CA MET A 251 -28.83 -16.15 -14.86
C MET A 251 -29.15 -15.27 -16.07
N ASP A 252 -30.42 -15.15 -16.42
CA ASP A 252 -30.89 -14.33 -17.54
C ASP A 252 -30.66 -12.85 -17.24
N ASP A 253 -30.93 -12.42 -15.99
CA ASP A 253 -30.72 -11.04 -15.54
C ASP A 253 -29.23 -10.66 -15.54
N ILE A 254 -28.34 -11.58 -15.14
CA ILE A 254 -26.88 -11.38 -15.19
C ILE A 254 -26.40 -11.27 -16.64
N TYR A 255 -26.95 -12.08 -17.54
CA TYR A 255 -26.64 -12.01 -18.96
C TYR A 255 -27.06 -10.67 -19.58
N GLU A 256 -28.28 -10.20 -19.27
CA GLU A 256 -28.74 -8.88 -19.72
C GLU A 256 -27.83 -7.76 -19.20
N PHE A 257 -27.39 -7.83 -17.95
CA PHE A 257 -26.43 -6.89 -17.39
C PHE A 257 -25.08 -6.95 -18.12
N ALA A 258 -24.51 -8.14 -18.30
CA ALA A 258 -23.21 -8.30 -18.96
C ALA A 258 -23.19 -7.71 -20.37
N SER A 259 -24.28 -7.90 -21.14
CA SER A 259 -24.41 -7.34 -22.49
C SER A 259 -24.40 -5.80 -22.54
N LYS A 260 -25.02 -5.15 -21.56
CA LYS A 260 -25.11 -3.67 -21.48
C LYS A 260 -23.89 -3.04 -20.82
N PHE A 261 -23.24 -3.76 -19.91
CA PHE A 261 -22.12 -3.23 -19.13
C PHE A 261 -20.89 -2.94 -20.00
N ALA A 262 -20.70 -3.69 -21.10
CA ALA A 262 -19.62 -3.42 -22.05
C ALA A 262 -19.71 -2.00 -22.64
N GLU A 263 -20.90 -1.58 -23.09
CA GLU A 263 -21.12 -0.21 -23.61
C GLU A 263 -20.84 0.85 -22.54
N ARG A 264 -21.20 0.59 -21.29
CA ARG A 264 -20.93 1.51 -20.16
C ARG A 264 -19.45 1.64 -19.83
N LEU A 265 -18.68 0.57 -19.98
CA LEU A 265 -17.23 0.63 -19.82
C LEU A 265 -16.60 1.48 -20.92
N ASP A 266 -17.07 1.36 -22.16
CA ASP A 266 -16.58 2.16 -23.28
C ASP A 266 -16.90 3.66 -23.10
N GLU A 267 -18.11 4.00 -22.62
CA GLU A 267 -18.47 5.40 -22.26
C GLU A 267 -17.52 6.00 -21.20
N VAL A 268 -17.13 5.20 -20.20
CA VAL A 268 -16.22 5.65 -19.13
C VAL A 268 -14.79 5.77 -19.66
N GLU A 269 -14.36 4.84 -20.51
CA GLU A 269 -13.06 4.88 -21.14
C GLU A 269 -12.91 6.12 -22.03
N ASP A 270 -13.90 6.44 -22.86
CA ASP A 270 -13.89 7.61 -23.75
C ASP A 270 -13.62 8.93 -22.99
N VAL A 271 -14.20 9.08 -21.79
CA VAL A 271 -14.04 10.28 -20.96
C VAL A 271 -12.68 10.35 -20.25
N LEU A 272 -12.07 9.21 -19.93
CA LEU A 272 -10.88 9.13 -19.09
C LEU A 272 -9.61 8.78 -19.86
N SER A 273 -9.59 7.72 -20.67
CA SER A 273 -8.38 7.18 -21.28
C SER A 273 -7.75 8.13 -22.30
N THR A 274 -8.58 8.78 -23.14
CA THR A 274 -8.15 9.72 -24.17
C THR A 274 -7.93 11.14 -23.64
N ASN A 275 -8.34 11.39 -22.39
CA ASN A 275 -8.32 12.72 -21.82
C ASN A 275 -6.90 13.14 -21.42
N ARG A 276 -6.41 14.18 -22.09
CA ARG A 276 -5.11 14.82 -21.80
C ARG A 276 -4.90 15.19 -20.32
N ILE A 277 -5.94 15.62 -19.61
CA ILE A 277 -5.82 15.99 -18.18
C ILE A 277 -5.58 14.73 -17.35
N TRP A 278 -6.29 13.64 -17.66
CA TRP A 278 -6.13 12.37 -16.97
C TRP A 278 -4.73 11.80 -17.18
N VAL A 279 -4.27 11.77 -18.43
CA VAL A 279 -2.93 11.31 -18.80
C VAL A 279 -1.85 12.14 -18.08
N GLN A 280 -1.94 13.47 -18.12
CA GLN A 280 -0.99 14.34 -17.40
C GLN A 280 -0.97 14.13 -15.87
N ARG A 281 -2.07 13.65 -15.28
CA ARG A 281 -2.20 13.41 -13.84
C ARG A 281 -1.92 11.96 -13.44
N THR A 282 -1.54 11.09 -14.37
CA THR A 282 -1.34 9.65 -14.09
C THR A 282 -0.13 9.05 -14.80
N GLU A 283 0.31 9.61 -15.93
CA GLU A 283 1.55 9.23 -16.61
C GLU A 283 2.77 9.73 -15.80
N ASP A 284 3.82 8.91 -15.72
CA ASP A 284 5.06 9.16 -14.98
C ASP A 284 4.89 9.41 -13.47
N ILE A 285 3.72 9.11 -12.89
CA ILE A 285 3.47 9.21 -11.45
C ILE A 285 3.56 7.85 -10.80
N GLY A 286 4.30 7.79 -9.69
CA GLY A 286 4.39 6.63 -8.84
C GLY A 286 5.00 5.41 -9.53
N ILE A 287 6.03 5.62 -10.34
CA ILE A 287 6.71 4.58 -11.11
C ILE A 287 7.28 3.52 -10.16
N VAL A 288 6.99 2.25 -10.43
CA VAL A 288 7.50 1.11 -9.66
C VAL A 288 8.26 0.19 -10.60
N THR A 289 9.52 -0.09 -10.27
CA THR A 289 10.31 -1.07 -11.01
C THR A 289 9.96 -2.49 -10.58
N ALA A 290 10.13 -3.47 -11.49
CA ALA A 290 9.82 -4.87 -11.22
C ALA A 290 10.53 -5.43 -9.98
N ASP A 291 11.82 -5.12 -9.81
CA ASP A 291 12.62 -5.60 -8.66
C ASP A 291 12.12 -5.01 -7.34
N GLU A 292 11.72 -3.75 -7.35
CA GLU A 292 11.15 -3.10 -6.17
C GLU A 292 9.78 -3.67 -5.84
N ALA A 293 8.94 -3.91 -6.85
CA ALA A 293 7.62 -4.50 -6.66
C ALA A 293 7.71 -5.86 -5.93
N LEU A 294 8.68 -6.70 -6.30
CA LEU A 294 8.94 -7.98 -5.64
C LEU A 294 9.48 -7.83 -4.23
N ASN A 295 10.47 -6.93 -4.02
CA ASN A 295 11.10 -6.74 -2.72
C ASN A 295 10.14 -6.16 -1.67
N TYR A 296 9.23 -5.27 -2.07
CA TYR A 296 8.19 -4.71 -1.20
C TYR A 296 6.99 -5.65 -1.01
N GLY A 297 6.96 -6.80 -1.71
CA GLY A 297 5.90 -7.79 -1.59
C GLY A 297 4.58 -7.33 -2.20
N PHE A 298 4.62 -6.54 -3.28
CA PHE A 298 3.42 -6.20 -4.04
C PHE A 298 2.80 -7.42 -4.68
N SER A 299 1.51 -7.32 -4.97
CA SER A 299 0.71 -8.34 -5.64
C SER A 299 -0.35 -7.72 -6.54
N GLY A 300 -1.00 -8.52 -7.38
CA GLY A 300 -2.09 -8.07 -8.25
C GLY A 300 -1.69 -7.03 -9.29
N VAL A 301 -2.55 -6.01 -9.42
CA VAL A 301 -2.42 -4.92 -10.40
C VAL A 301 -1.08 -4.18 -10.26
N MET A 302 -0.54 -4.07 -9.05
CA MET A 302 0.75 -3.40 -8.82
C MET A 302 1.93 -4.17 -9.43
N LEU A 303 1.92 -5.51 -9.39
CA LEU A 303 2.93 -6.33 -10.06
C LEU A 303 2.72 -6.31 -11.58
N ARG A 304 1.47 -6.48 -12.03
CA ARG A 304 1.12 -6.52 -13.45
C ARG A 304 1.44 -5.21 -14.16
N GLY A 305 1.16 -4.07 -13.52
CA GLY A 305 1.49 -2.74 -14.04
C GLY A 305 2.99 -2.54 -14.25
N SER A 306 3.82 -3.17 -13.41
CA SER A 306 5.29 -3.11 -13.47
C SER A 306 5.91 -4.10 -14.48
N GLY A 307 5.10 -4.80 -15.28
CA GLY A 307 5.55 -5.73 -16.33
C GLY A 307 5.74 -7.18 -15.90
N ILE A 308 5.44 -7.54 -14.65
CA ILE A 308 5.58 -8.91 -14.15
C ILE A 308 4.33 -9.73 -14.52
N LYS A 309 4.55 -10.85 -15.22
CA LYS A 309 3.48 -11.79 -15.64
C LYS A 309 3.08 -12.72 -14.49
N TRP A 310 2.37 -12.17 -13.50
CA TRP A 310 1.92 -12.92 -12.32
C TRP A 310 0.42 -12.75 -12.08
N ASP A 311 -0.30 -13.87 -12.01
CA ASP A 311 -1.72 -13.95 -11.61
C ASP A 311 -1.98 -15.35 -11.04
N LEU A 312 -2.49 -15.42 -9.80
CA LEU A 312 -2.76 -16.71 -9.15
C LEU A 312 -3.81 -17.53 -9.88
N ARG A 313 -4.77 -16.89 -10.56
CA ARG A 313 -5.84 -17.62 -11.28
C ARG A 313 -5.31 -18.49 -12.42
N LYS A 314 -4.19 -18.09 -13.04
CA LYS A 314 -3.53 -18.85 -14.12
C LYS A 314 -2.44 -19.78 -13.60
N GLN A 315 -1.63 -19.32 -12.65
CA GLN A 315 -0.46 -20.08 -12.20
C GLN A 315 -0.79 -21.12 -11.12
N GLN A 316 -1.70 -20.78 -10.20
CA GLN A 316 -2.18 -21.64 -9.13
C GLN A 316 -3.71 -21.66 -9.15
N PRO A 317 -4.32 -22.24 -10.20
CA PRO A 317 -5.75 -22.18 -10.39
C PRO A 317 -6.49 -22.83 -9.22
N TYR A 318 -7.52 -22.14 -8.74
CA TYR A 318 -8.47 -22.63 -7.76
C TYR A 318 -9.88 -22.67 -8.37
N ASP A 319 -10.80 -23.39 -7.72
CA ASP A 319 -12.17 -23.61 -8.21
C ASP A 319 -12.21 -23.96 -9.71
N ALA A 320 -13.01 -23.23 -10.51
CA ALA A 320 -13.22 -23.51 -11.93
C ALA A 320 -12.37 -22.64 -12.88
N TYR A 321 -11.39 -21.85 -12.40
CA TYR A 321 -10.61 -20.95 -13.27
C TYR A 321 -9.79 -21.66 -14.37
N HIS A 322 -9.48 -22.95 -14.19
CA HIS A 322 -8.80 -23.78 -15.20
C HIS A 322 -9.69 -24.19 -16.38
N LEU A 323 -11.02 -24.06 -16.25
CA LEU A 323 -11.99 -24.39 -17.29
C LEU A 323 -12.40 -23.17 -18.12
N VAL A 324 -11.96 -21.98 -17.73
CA VAL A 324 -12.38 -20.71 -18.33
C VAL A 324 -11.20 -20.04 -19.04
N ASP A 325 -11.48 -19.51 -20.23
CA ASP A 325 -10.50 -18.85 -21.08
C ASP A 325 -10.57 -17.33 -20.90
N PHE A 326 -9.48 -16.76 -20.42
CA PHE A 326 -9.29 -15.31 -20.25
C PHE A 326 -7.82 -14.95 -20.39
N ASP A 327 -7.57 -13.68 -20.70
CA ASP A 327 -6.23 -13.12 -20.81
C ASP A 327 -5.93 -12.21 -19.62
N VAL A 328 -4.66 -12.01 -19.30
CA VAL A 328 -4.22 -11.18 -18.16
C VAL A 328 -3.51 -9.94 -18.70
N PRO A 329 -3.96 -8.71 -18.36
CA PRO A 329 -3.34 -7.49 -18.83
C PRO A 329 -2.01 -7.23 -18.11
N ILE A 330 -1.04 -6.65 -18.82
CA ILE A 330 0.31 -6.40 -18.32
C ILE A 330 0.71 -4.98 -18.74
N GLY A 331 1.14 -4.18 -17.76
CA GLY A 331 1.68 -2.84 -17.99
C GLY A 331 3.14 -2.87 -18.44
N THR A 332 3.65 -1.71 -18.85
CA THR A 332 5.01 -1.59 -19.41
C THR A 332 5.92 -0.67 -18.60
N LYS A 333 5.39 0.48 -18.16
CA LYS A 333 6.15 1.53 -17.46
C LYS A 333 6.10 1.37 -15.93
N GLY A 334 5.01 0.83 -15.39
CA GLY A 334 4.79 0.72 -13.93
C GLY A 334 4.04 1.91 -13.32
N ASP A 335 3.51 2.80 -14.14
CA ASP A 335 2.89 4.07 -13.74
C ASP A 335 1.44 3.88 -13.25
N CYS A 336 0.89 4.94 -12.66
CA CYS A 336 -0.53 5.01 -12.31
C CYS A 336 -1.45 4.78 -13.52
N TYR A 337 -1.09 5.28 -14.70
CA TYR A 337 -1.88 5.10 -15.93
C TYR A 337 -1.95 3.64 -16.39
N ASP A 338 -0.82 2.93 -16.41
CA ASP A 338 -0.79 1.50 -16.79
C ASP A 338 -1.63 0.65 -15.83
N ARG A 339 -1.62 0.96 -14.54
CA ARG A 339 -2.47 0.28 -13.55
C ARG A 339 -3.96 0.55 -13.77
N TYR A 340 -4.29 1.77 -14.19
CA TYR A 340 -5.67 2.13 -14.55
C TYR A 340 -6.13 1.32 -15.78
N LEU A 341 -5.31 1.24 -16.83
CA LEU A 341 -5.62 0.42 -18.01
C LEU A 341 -5.76 -1.06 -17.65
N CYS A 342 -4.86 -1.61 -16.83
CA CYS A 342 -4.96 -2.98 -16.35
C CYS A 342 -6.31 -3.26 -15.66
N ARG A 343 -6.82 -2.32 -14.86
CA ARG A 343 -8.13 -2.48 -14.20
C ARG A 343 -9.30 -2.47 -15.19
N ILE A 344 -9.24 -1.62 -16.22
CA ILE A 344 -10.27 -1.58 -17.27
C ILE A 344 -10.26 -2.88 -18.08
N GLU A 345 -9.08 -3.34 -18.49
CA GLU A 345 -8.95 -4.60 -19.22
C GLU A 345 -9.36 -5.79 -18.35
N GLU A 346 -9.06 -5.79 -17.04
CA GLU A 346 -9.57 -6.80 -16.11
C GLU A 346 -11.09 -6.83 -16.03
N MET A 347 -11.78 -5.68 -16.03
CA MET A 347 -13.25 -5.66 -16.09
C MET A 347 -13.78 -6.30 -17.38
N ARG A 348 -13.14 -6.05 -18.53
CA ARG A 348 -13.50 -6.72 -19.81
C ARG A 348 -13.27 -8.23 -19.74
N GLN A 349 -12.17 -8.67 -19.14
CA GLN A 349 -11.88 -10.10 -18.99
C GLN A 349 -12.83 -10.77 -17.98
N SER A 350 -13.23 -10.07 -16.91
CA SER A 350 -14.28 -10.55 -15.99
C SER A 350 -15.61 -10.75 -16.69
N LEU A 351 -16.03 -9.83 -17.58
CA LEU A 351 -17.23 -10.03 -18.39
C LEU A 351 -17.14 -11.31 -19.24
N ARG A 352 -16.00 -11.52 -19.91
CA ARG A 352 -15.74 -12.72 -20.70
C ARG A 352 -15.81 -14.01 -19.87
N ILE A 353 -15.33 -13.98 -18.62
CA ILE A 353 -15.45 -15.11 -17.69
C ILE A 353 -16.92 -15.33 -17.29
N ILE A 354 -17.66 -14.27 -16.98
CA ILE A 354 -19.08 -14.36 -16.61
C ILE A 354 -19.88 -15.01 -17.74
N ASP A 355 -19.70 -14.57 -18.99
CA ASP A 355 -20.38 -15.14 -20.16
C ASP A 355 -20.07 -16.64 -20.34
N GLN A 356 -18.80 -17.04 -20.15
CA GLN A 356 -18.41 -18.45 -20.23
C GLN A 356 -19.01 -19.27 -19.07
N CYS A 357 -18.99 -18.74 -17.85
CA CYS A 357 -19.59 -19.41 -16.69
C CYS A 357 -21.11 -19.59 -16.83
N LEU A 358 -21.80 -18.61 -17.42
CA LEU A 358 -23.24 -18.72 -17.71
C LEU A 358 -23.54 -19.82 -18.73
N ASN A 359 -22.75 -19.91 -19.79
CA ASN A 359 -22.93 -20.91 -20.85
C ASN A 359 -22.55 -22.34 -20.42
N GLN A 360 -21.56 -22.49 -19.56
CA GLN A 360 -21.00 -23.79 -19.16
C GLN A 360 -21.56 -24.31 -17.84
N MET A 361 -22.59 -23.69 -17.29
CA MET A 361 -23.04 -23.97 -15.93
C MET A 361 -23.63 -25.38 -15.78
N PRO A 362 -23.03 -26.26 -14.96
CA PRO A 362 -23.54 -27.61 -14.77
C PRO A 362 -24.74 -27.62 -13.81
N ALA A 363 -25.67 -28.55 -14.05
CA ALA A 363 -26.61 -28.98 -13.03
C ALA A 363 -25.88 -29.80 -11.96
N GLY A 364 -26.30 -29.73 -10.70
CA GLY A 364 -25.70 -30.50 -9.62
C GLY A 364 -25.95 -29.91 -8.24
N GLU A 365 -25.31 -30.50 -7.23
CA GLU A 365 -25.38 -30.03 -5.86
C GLU A 365 -24.45 -28.83 -5.62
N ILE A 366 -24.84 -27.98 -4.67
CA ILE A 366 -24.15 -26.72 -4.34
C ILE A 366 -23.29 -26.86 -3.07
N LYS A 367 -23.51 -27.93 -2.32
CA LYS A 367 -22.83 -28.26 -1.08
C LYS A 367 -22.18 -29.63 -1.24
N THR A 368 -21.12 -29.86 -0.49
CA THR A 368 -20.54 -31.18 -0.35
C THR A 368 -21.53 -32.12 0.34
N ASP A 369 -21.59 -33.37 -0.12
CA ASP A 369 -22.52 -34.42 0.37
C ASP A 369 -22.23 -34.84 1.84
N ASP A 370 -21.13 -34.38 2.41
CA ASP A 370 -20.75 -34.63 3.80
C ASP A 370 -21.53 -33.75 4.80
N ALA A 371 -22.64 -34.29 5.30
CA ALA A 371 -23.49 -33.65 6.33
C ALA A 371 -22.80 -33.38 7.69
N LYS A 372 -21.53 -33.82 7.86
CA LYS A 372 -20.70 -33.50 9.02
C LYS A 372 -20.03 -32.13 8.93
N VAL A 373 -19.95 -31.56 7.73
CA VAL A 373 -19.34 -30.24 7.47
C VAL A 373 -20.40 -29.25 7.02
N THR A 374 -21.22 -29.65 6.04
CA THR A 374 -22.31 -28.84 5.52
C THR A 374 -23.61 -29.17 6.25
N PRO A 375 -24.47 -28.17 6.52
CA PRO A 375 -25.77 -28.43 7.11
C PRO A 375 -26.70 -29.11 6.09
N PRO A 376 -27.47 -30.14 6.49
CA PRO A 376 -28.40 -30.83 5.61
C PRO A 376 -29.56 -29.93 5.17
N SER A 377 -30.28 -30.37 4.15
CA SER A 377 -31.46 -29.65 3.64
C SER A 377 -32.56 -29.56 4.71
N ARG A 378 -33.38 -28.49 4.66
CA ARG A 378 -34.44 -28.29 5.67
C ARG A 378 -35.57 -29.32 5.57
N SER A 379 -35.80 -29.88 4.39
CA SER A 379 -36.74 -30.99 4.17
C SER A 379 -36.25 -32.24 4.88
N GLU A 380 -35.00 -32.63 4.62
CA GLU A 380 -34.38 -33.83 5.18
C GLU A 380 -34.16 -33.76 6.69
N MET A 381 -33.80 -32.58 7.21
CA MET A 381 -33.66 -32.33 8.65
C MET A 381 -34.96 -32.55 9.42
N LYS A 382 -36.12 -32.36 8.79
CA LYS A 382 -37.43 -32.58 9.43
C LYS A 382 -37.92 -34.03 9.34
N THR A 383 -37.38 -34.82 8.41
CA THR A 383 -37.82 -36.19 8.17
C THR A 383 -36.87 -37.22 8.77
N SER A 384 -35.56 -37.00 8.70
CA SER A 384 -34.53 -37.93 9.15
C SER A 384 -33.95 -37.54 10.50
N MET A 385 -33.69 -38.56 11.34
CA MET A 385 -33.10 -38.35 12.66
C MET A 385 -31.62 -37.98 12.57
N GLU A 386 -30.85 -38.58 11.65
CA GLU A 386 -29.41 -38.26 11.51
C GLU A 386 -29.19 -36.81 11.08
N ALA A 387 -29.96 -36.31 10.10
CA ALA A 387 -29.82 -34.93 9.66
C ALA A 387 -30.14 -33.93 10.78
N LEU A 388 -31.11 -34.24 11.66
CA LEU A 388 -31.40 -33.40 12.82
C LEU A 388 -30.24 -33.39 13.82
N ILE A 389 -29.60 -34.54 14.07
CA ILE A 389 -28.42 -34.64 14.94
C ILE A 389 -27.25 -33.83 14.35
N HIS A 390 -26.99 -33.97 13.06
CA HIS A 390 -25.93 -33.24 12.36
C HIS A 390 -26.18 -31.73 12.39
N HIS A 391 -27.39 -31.29 12.07
CA HIS A 391 -27.80 -29.89 12.16
C HIS A 391 -27.60 -29.34 13.59
N PHE A 392 -28.07 -30.06 14.62
CA PHE A 392 -27.92 -29.61 16.01
C PHE A 392 -26.45 -29.46 16.42
N LYS A 393 -25.59 -30.43 16.10
CA LYS A 393 -24.16 -30.39 16.43
C LYS A 393 -23.40 -29.29 15.67
N LEU A 394 -23.68 -29.11 14.38
CA LEU A 394 -23.03 -28.09 13.55
C LEU A 394 -23.27 -26.67 14.05
N PHE A 395 -24.49 -26.36 14.50
CA PHE A 395 -24.82 -25.00 14.97
C PHE A 395 -24.47 -24.74 16.44
N THR A 396 -24.32 -25.78 17.26
CA THR A 396 -23.95 -25.64 18.67
C THR A 396 -22.44 -25.74 18.89
N GLN A 397 -21.81 -26.82 18.43
CA GLN A 397 -20.39 -27.10 18.61
C GLN A 397 -19.54 -26.62 17.43
N GLY A 398 -20.07 -26.71 16.21
CA GLY A 398 -19.30 -26.54 14.96
C GLY A 398 -18.60 -27.84 14.54
N PHE A 399 -18.18 -27.90 13.27
CA PHE A 399 -17.35 -29.01 12.77
C PHE A 399 -15.92 -28.90 13.32
N GLN A 400 -15.30 -30.04 13.58
CA GLN A 400 -13.90 -30.13 14.00
C GLN A 400 -13.01 -30.12 12.76
N VAL A 401 -11.94 -29.31 12.80
CA VAL A 401 -10.95 -29.27 11.71
C VAL A 401 -9.71 -30.01 12.17
N PRO A 402 -9.13 -30.93 11.36
CA PRO A 402 -7.89 -31.62 11.70
C PRO A 402 -6.78 -30.66 12.12
N PRO A 403 -5.91 -31.04 13.08
CA PRO A 403 -4.79 -30.19 13.49
C PRO A 403 -3.81 -30.01 12.32
N GLY A 404 -3.45 -28.76 12.02
CA GLY A 404 -2.62 -28.43 10.88
C GLY A 404 -2.42 -26.92 10.70
N ALA A 405 -1.55 -26.54 9.78
CA ALA A 405 -1.36 -25.16 9.38
C ALA A 405 -1.41 -25.07 7.86
N THR A 406 -2.20 -24.13 7.33
CA THR A 406 -2.30 -23.87 5.89
C THR A 406 -2.14 -22.39 5.61
N TYR A 407 -1.45 -22.08 4.51
CA TYR A 407 -1.49 -20.78 3.87
C TYR A 407 -2.17 -20.94 2.52
N THR A 408 -3.29 -20.26 2.34
CA THR A 408 -3.98 -20.23 1.05
C THR A 408 -4.14 -18.80 0.61
N ALA A 409 -3.79 -18.56 -0.65
CA ALA A 409 -3.97 -17.27 -1.28
C ALA A 409 -4.89 -17.39 -2.48
N ILE A 410 -5.61 -16.32 -2.75
CA ILE A 410 -6.41 -16.13 -3.95
C ILE A 410 -6.02 -14.80 -4.60
N GLU A 411 -6.37 -14.64 -5.87
CA GLU A 411 -6.27 -13.35 -6.54
C GLU A 411 -7.51 -12.52 -6.22
N ALA A 412 -7.51 -11.79 -5.11
CA ALA A 412 -8.51 -10.75 -4.89
C ALA A 412 -8.31 -9.61 -5.91
N PRO A 413 -9.31 -8.75 -6.15
CA PRO A 413 -9.18 -7.67 -7.15
C PRO A 413 -8.07 -6.66 -6.79
N LYS A 414 -7.75 -6.51 -5.50
CA LYS A 414 -6.64 -5.71 -5.00
C LYS A 414 -5.27 -6.39 -5.17
N GLY A 415 -5.25 -7.73 -5.23
CA GLY A 415 -4.05 -8.55 -5.36
C GLY A 415 -4.12 -9.83 -4.54
N GLU A 416 -2.97 -10.34 -4.13
CA GLU A 416 -2.88 -11.59 -3.38
C GLU A 416 -3.44 -11.42 -1.96
N PHE A 417 -4.66 -11.92 -1.75
CA PHE A 417 -5.28 -12.02 -0.43
C PHE A 417 -5.05 -13.42 0.12
N GLY A 418 -4.32 -13.49 1.23
CA GLY A 418 -3.89 -14.75 1.84
C GLY A 418 -4.46 -14.94 3.24
N VAL A 419 -4.83 -16.18 3.58
CA VAL A 419 -5.20 -16.56 4.94
C VAL A 419 -4.25 -17.66 5.41
N TYR A 420 -3.59 -17.40 6.53
CA TYR A 420 -2.81 -18.38 7.27
C TYR A 420 -3.64 -18.88 8.46
N LEU A 421 -4.15 -20.10 8.35
CA LEU A 421 -4.94 -20.76 9.39
C LEU A 421 -4.10 -21.81 10.11
N VAL A 422 -4.19 -21.81 11.44
CA VAL A 422 -3.66 -22.86 12.32
C VAL A 422 -4.82 -23.45 13.10
N SER A 423 -5.00 -24.75 13.00
CA SER A 423 -6.00 -25.55 13.70
C SER A 423 -5.30 -26.45 14.73
N ASP A 424 -5.91 -26.59 15.91
CA ASP A 424 -5.46 -27.44 17.01
C ASP A 424 -6.24 -28.77 17.10
N GLY A 425 -7.11 -29.06 16.13
CA GLY A 425 -8.04 -30.19 16.15
C GLY A 425 -9.42 -29.85 16.70
N SER A 426 -9.62 -28.63 17.21
CA SER A 426 -10.90 -28.19 17.75
C SER A 426 -11.83 -27.61 16.68
N SER A 427 -13.04 -27.19 17.08
CA SER A 427 -14.00 -26.50 16.21
C SER A 427 -13.77 -24.99 16.12
N ARG A 428 -12.70 -24.49 16.73
CA ARG A 428 -12.27 -23.09 16.70
C ARG A 428 -10.88 -22.98 16.05
N PRO A 429 -10.61 -21.94 15.26
CA PRO A 429 -9.27 -21.71 14.76
C PRO A 429 -8.37 -21.29 15.92
N TYR A 430 -7.21 -21.94 16.05
CA TYR A 430 -6.22 -21.59 17.07
C TYR A 430 -5.57 -20.24 16.75
N ARG A 431 -5.21 -20.03 15.48
CA ARG A 431 -4.70 -18.76 14.97
C ARG A 431 -5.17 -18.54 13.55
N CYS A 432 -5.57 -17.32 13.24
CA CYS A 432 -5.89 -16.88 11.89
C CYS A 432 -5.12 -15.58 11.63
N LYS A 433 -4.12 -15.62 10.75
CA LYS A 433 -3.41 -14.44 10.28
C LYS A 433 -3.83 -14.15 8.85
N ILE A 434 -4.18 -12.91 8.57
CA ILE A 434 -4.57 -12.50 7.23
C ILE A 434 -3.40 -11.73 6.60
N LYS A 435 -3.11 -12.00 5.32
CA LYS A 435 -2.24 -11.21 4.45
C LYS A 435 -3.14 -10.38 3.55
N ALA A 436 -3.06 -9.06 3.69
CA ALA A 436 -3.84 -8.13 2.89
C ALA A 436 -2.91 -7.47 1.88
N PRO A 437 -3.29 -7.37 0.60
CA PRO A 437 -2.51 -6.68 -0.42
C PRO A 437 -2.31 -5.20 -0.04
N GLY A 438 -3.36 -4.50 0.39
CA GLY A 438 -3.31 -3.08 0.75
C GLY A 438 -2.29 -2.73 1.83
N PHE A 439 -1.98 -3.66 2.75
CA PHE A 439 -0.98 -3.44 3.80
C PHE A 439 0.44 -3.32 3.21
N ALA A 440 0.79 -4.21 2.27
CA ALA A 440 2.08 -4.16 1.58
C ALA A 440 2.17 -2.94 0.64
N HIS A 441 1.06 -2.63 -0.04
CA HIS A 441 0.95 -1.45 -0.90
C HIS A 441 1.18 -0.15 -0.13
N LEU A 442 0.54 0.02 1.02
CA LEU A 442 0.70 1.21 1.86
C LEU A 442 2.10 1.34 2.47
N ALA A 443 2.75 0.21 2.82
CA ALA A 443 4.11 0.22 3.35
C ALA A 443 5.12 0.83 2.36
N ALA A 444 4.86 0.72 1.06
CA ALA A 444 5.71 1.30 0.02
C ALA A 444 5.36 2.75 -0.35
N LEU A 445 4.32 3.34 0.26
CA LEU A 445 3.89 4.71 -0.03
C LEU A 445 5.01 5.73 0.23
N GLU A 446 5.87 5.50 1.23
CA GLU A 446 7.03 6.36 1.50
C GLU A 446 7.98 6.43 0.29
N LYS A 447 8.21 5.29 -0.37
CA LYS A 447 9.12 5.21 -1.52
C LYS A 447 8.46 5.73 -2.79
N ILE A 448 7.23 5.32 -3.05
CA ILE A 448 6.48 5.73 -4.25
C ILE A 448 6.15 7.22 -4.20
N GLY A 449 5.87 7.78 -3.01
CA GLY A 449 5.52 9.19 -2.84
C GLY A 449 6.72 10.13 -2.81
N LYS A 450 7.95 9.62 -2.77
CA LYS A 450 9.16 10.45 -2.68
C LYS A 450 9.39 11.21 -3.98
N GLN A 451 9.82 12.48 -3.88
CA GLN A 451 10.09 13.39 -5.01
C GLN A 451 8.87 13.76 -5.87
N HIS A 452 7.66 13.36 -5.45
CA HIS A 452 6.41 13.78 -6.09
C HIS A 452 5.80 15.00 -5.39
N MET A 453 4.86 15.67 -6.06
CA MET A 453 4.12 16.77 -5.46
C MET A 453 3.01 16.25 -4.54
N LEU A 454 2.53 17.09 -3.63
CA LEU A 454 1.43 16.73 -2.72
C LEU A 454 0.16 16.24 -3.47
N ALA A 455 -0.14 16.85 -4.62
CA ALA A 455 -1.28 16.45 -5.44
C ALA A 455 -1.12 15.06 -6.07
N ASP A 456 0.11 14.61 -6.29
CA ASP A 456 0.41 13.31 -6.90
C ASP A 456 0.31 12.18 -5.87
N VAL A 457 0.57 12.48 -4.60
CA VAL A 457 0.35 11.53 -3.49
C VAL A 457 -1.11 11.07 -3.45
N VAL A 458 -2.06 11.97 -3.73
CA VAL A 458 -3.48 11.62 -3.82
C VAL A 458 -3.75 10.62 -4.95
N ALA A 459 -3.19 10.85 -6.15
CA ALA A 459 -3.31 9.92 -7.26
C ALA A 459 -2.67 8.56 -6.93
N ILE A 460 -1.49 8.57 -6.29
CA ILE A 460 -0.80 7.35 -5.84
C ILE A 460 -1.70 6.56 -4.88
N ILE A 461 -2.30 7.20 -3.86
CA ILE A 461 -3.20 6.54 -2.91
C ILE A 461 -4.39 5.90 -3.64
N GLY A 462 -5.03 6.62 -4.56
CA GLY A 462 -6.15 6.07 -5.32
C GLY A 462 -5.73 4.88 -6.20
N THR A 463 -4.51 4.91 -6.79
CA THR A 463 -4.03 3.77 -7.58
C THR A 463 -3.60 2.55 -6.77
N LEU A 464 -3.30 2.70 -5.47
CA LEU A 464 -3.03 1.57 -4.58
C LEU A 464 -4.33 0.86 -4.17
N ASP A 465 -5.50 1.46 -4.45
CA ASP A 465 -6.83 0.94 -4.12
C ASP A 465 -6.94 0.53 -2.64
N VAL A 466 -6.78 1.53 -1.77
CA VAL A 466 -6.64 1.30 -0.33
C VAL A 466 -7.99 1.19 0.35
N VAL A 467 -8.23 0.06 1.04
CA VAL A 467 -9.37 -0.10 1.95
C VAL A 467 -8.84 -0.37 3.37
N PHE A 468 -9.07 0.58 4.28
CA PHE A 468 -8.50 0.50 5.63
C PHE A 468 -9.02 -0.67 6.47
N GLY A 469 -10.17 -1.25 6.11
CA GLY A 469 -10.71 -2.45 6.75
C GLY A 469 -9.80 -3.67 6.65
N GLU A 470 -9.05 -3.82 5.56
CA GLU A 470 -8.09 -4.93 5.39
C GLU A 470 -6.68 -4.59 5.87
N ILE A 471 -6.33 -3.30 5.96
CA ILE A 471 -5.04 -2.86 6.51
C ILE A 471 -5.04 -3.01 8.03
N ASP A 472 -6.09 -2.48 8.67
CA ASP A 472 -6.22 -2.40 10.12
C ASP A 472 -7.03 -3.57 10.67
N ARG A 473 -6.35 -4.69 10.96
CA ARG A 473 -7.00 -5.97 11.29
C ARG A 473 -6.83 -6.41 12.72
#